data_AF-A0A2A2WHX2-F1
#
_entry.id   AF-A0A2A2WHX2-F1
#
_cell.length_a   1.000
_cell.length_b   1.000
_cell.length_c   1.000
_cell.angle_alpha   90.00
_cell.angle_beta   90.00
_cell.angle_gamma   90.00
#
_symmetry.space_group_name_H-M   'P 1'
#
loop_
_entity.id
_entity.type
_entity.pdbx_description
1 polymer ?
#
loop_
_entity_poly.entity_id
_entity_poly.type
_entity_poly.pdbx_seq_one_letter_code
_entity_poly.pdbx_strand_id
1 'polypeptide(L)' 'MAKKHITLQHSESVIVQAAAQIYSAYIASGRVPEDDNTKYLKQSIKEAITIARSVDDAVISDGEME' A
#
# COMPACT_ATOMS: atom_id res chain seq x y z
N MET A 1 -14.98 -6.89 25.17
CA MET A 1 -14.93 -7.01 23.70
C MET A 1 -13.63 -7.70 23.32
N ALA A 2 -13.67 -8.75 22.50
CA ALA A 2 -12.46 -9.49 22.12
C ALA A 2 -11.52 -8.58 21.31
N LYS A 3 -10.29 -8.40 21.79
CA LYS A 3 -9.24 -7.66 21.07
C LYS A 3 -8.90 -8.47 19.82
N LYS A 4 -9.40 -8.05 18.65
CA LYS A 4 -8.95 -8.61 17.37
C LYS A 4 -7.51 -8.17 17.17
N HIS A 5 -6.57 -9.01 17.57
CA HIS A 5 -5.18 -8.85 17.18
C HIS A 5 -5.10 -9.13 15.68
N ILE A 6 -4.79 -8.11 14.89
CA ILE A 6 -4.52 -8.27 13.46
C ILE A 6 -3.09 -8.79 13.37
N THR A 7 -2.94 -10.04 12.92
CA THR A 7 -1.64 -10.62 12.60
C THR A 7 -1.49 -10.58 11.09
N LEU A 8 -0.62 -9.70 10.61
CA LEU A 8 -0.24 -9.61 9.20
C LEU A 8 1.09 -10.32 8.98
N GLN A 9 1.28 -10.91 7.81
CA GLN A 9 2.61 -11.31 7.34
C GLN A 9 3.50 -10.06 7.20
N HIS A 10 4.82 -10.26 7.17
CA HIS A 10 5.76 -9.15 7.04
C HIS A 10 5.54 -8.35 5.74
N SER A 11 5.37 -9.04 4.61
CA SER A 11 5.06 -8.42 3.32
C SER A 11 3.75 -7.62 3.35
N GLU A 12 2.69 -8.17 3.94
CA GLU A 12 1.41 -7.49 4.12
C GLU A 12 1.58 -6.22 4.99
N SER A 13 2.41 -6.28 6.03
CA SER A 13 2.70 -5.14 6.89
C SER A 13 3.43 -4.01 6.15
N VAL A 14 4.38 -4.36 5.29
CA VAL A 14 5.10 -3.39 4.44
C VAL A 14 4.14 -2.73 3.45
N ILE A 15 3.30 -3.52 2.78
CA ILE A 15 2.30 -3.00 1.83
C ILE A 15 1.31 -2.08 2.54
N VAL A 16 0.84 -2.43 3.75
CA VAL A 16 -0.05 -1.58 4.55
C VAL A 16 0.61 -0.25 4.91
N GLN A 17 1.90 -0.26 5.29
CA GLN A 17 2.63 0.97 5.60
C GLN A 17 2.78 1.89 4.37
N ALA A 18 3.12 1.32 3.21
CA ALA A 18 3.21 2.07 1.96
C ALA A 18 1.84 2.64 1.56
N ALA A 19 0.77 1.84 1.64
CA ALA A 19 -0.59 2.29 1.37
C ALA A 19 -1.02 3.42 2.30
N ALA A 20 -0.68 3.35 3.59
CA ALA A 20 -0.97 4.41 4.56
C ALA A 20 -0.26 5.72 4.20
N GLN A 21 0.99 5.68 3.75
CA GLN A 21 1.71 6.87 3.28
C GLN A 21 1.04 7.49 2.05
N ILE A 22 0.69 6.67 1.05
CA ILE A 22 0.00 7.14 -0.17
C ILE A 22 -1.36 7.76 0.19
N TYR A 23 -2.14 7.10 1.06
CA TYR A 23 -3.44 7.61 1.49
C TYR A 23 -3.31 8.93 2.26
N SER A 24 -2.30 9.05 3.13
CA SER A 24 -2.01 10.30 3.83
C SER A 24 -1.66 11.43 2.85
N ALA A 25 -0.96 11.14 1.76
CA ALA A 25 -0.68 12.12 0.72
C ALA A 25 -1.96 12.55 -0.02
N TYR A 26 -2.91 11.63 -0.26
CA TYR A 26 -4.22 11.99 -0.80
C TYR A 26 -5.01 12.91 0.13
N ILE A 27 -5.00 12.63 1.44
CA ILE A 27 -5.66 13.50 2.42
C ILE A 27 -4.99 14.88 2.44
N ALA A 28 -3.67 14.93 2.57
CA ALA A 28 -2.90 16.18 2.66
C ALA A 28 -3.03 17.06 1.41
N SER A 29 -3.26 16.46 0.24
CA SER A 29 -3.49 17.18 -1.02
C SER A 29 -4.94 17.63 -1.24
N GLY A 30 -5.85 17.39 -0.28
CA GLY A 30 -7.27 17.73 -0.40
C GLY A 30 -8.01 16.88 -1.44
N ARG A 31 -7.45 15.74 -1.86
CA ARG A 31 -8.05 14.87 -2.88
C ARG A 31 -9.13 13.95 -2.32
N VAL A 32 -9.16 13.72 -1.01
CA VAL A 32 -10.13 12.84 -0.36
C VAL A 32 -11.32 13.67 0.11
N PRO A 33 -12.51 13.55 -0.53
CA PRO A 33 -13.73 14.16 -0.03
C PRO A 33 -14.20 13.44 1.25
N GLU A 34 -14.89 14.14 2.15
CA GLU A 34 -15.42 13.56 3.39
C GLU A 34 -16.28 12.31 3.15
N ASP A 35 -16.98 12.27 2.01
CA ASP A 35 -17.94 11.22 1.66
C ASP A 35 -17.29 10.03 0.91
N ASP A 36 -16.06 10.19 0.39
CA ASP A 36 -15.43 9.22 -0.55
C ASP A 36 -14.07 8.68 -0.04
N ASN A 37 -13.88 8.66 1.28
CA ASN A 37 -12.70 8.11 1.95
C ASN A 37 -12.36 6.67 1.50
N THR A 38 -13.40 5.86 1.24
CA THR A 38 -13.22 4.44 0.89
C THR A 38 -12.59 4.23 -0.47
N LYS A 39 -12.87 5.08 -1.45
CA LYS A 39 -12.29 4.97 -2.80
C LYS A 39 -10.79 5.20 -2.78
N TYR A 40 -10.34 6.28 -2.14
CA TYR A 40 -8.93 6.63 -2.04
C TYR A 40 -8.15 5.64 -1.16
N LEU A 41 -8.79 5.10 -0.13
CA LEU A 41 -8.21 4.00 0.65
C LEU A 41 -7.98 2.76 -0.22
N LYS A 42 -8.98 2.32 -1.00
CA LYS A 42 -8.81 1.17 -1.91
C LYS A 42 -7.76 1.46 -2.99
N GLN A 43 -7.71 2.69 -3.48
CA GLN A 43 -6.76 3.12 -4.49
C GLN A 43 -5.32 3.06 -3.97
N SER A 44 -5.05 3.63 -2.79
CA SER A 44 -3.73 3.60 -2.17
C SER A 44 -3.21 2.19 -1.91
N ILE A 45 -4.08 1.25 -1.53
CA ILE A 45 -3.72 -0.18 -1.39
C ILE A 45 -3.29 -0.77 -2.73
N LYS A 46 -4.05 -0.51 -3.81
CA LYS A 46 -3.70 -1.00 -5.14
C LYS A 46 -2.36 -0.45 -5.62
N GLU A 47 -2.12 0.84 -5.40
CA GLU A 47 -0.88 1.49 -5.80
C GLU A 47 0.33 0.97 -5.00
N ALA A 48 0.17 0.73 -3.69
CA ALA A 48 1.20 0.09 -2.89
C ALA A 48 1.55 -1.32 -3.41
N ILE A 49 0.55 -2.12 -3.80
CA ILE A 49 0.76 -3.44 -4.40
C ILE A 49 1.47 -3.31 -5.75
N THR A 50 1.08 -2.34 -6.59
CA THR A 50 1.76 -2.08 -7.87
C THR A 50 3.23 -1.73 -7.65
N ILE A 51 3.54 -0.84 -6.71
CA ILE A 51 4.92 -0.50 -6.35
C ILE A 51 5.69 -1.75 -5.91
N ALA A 52 5.12 -2.53 -4.98
CA ALA A 52 5.77 -3.74 -4.47
C ALA A 52 6.11 -4.73 -5.60
N ARG A 53 5.18 -4.94 -6.55
CA ARG A 53 5.41 -5.81 -7.71
C ARG A 53 6.46 -5.25 -8.66
N SER A 54 6.41 -3.95 -8.97
CA SER A 54 7.42 -3.34 -9.85
C SER A 54 8.82 -3.37 -9.25
N VAL A 55 8.95 -3.25 -7.92
CA VAL A 55 10.23 -3.43 -7.24
C VAL A 55 10.71 -4.88 -7.34
N ASP A 56 9.83 -5.84 -7.10
CA ASP A 56 10.15 -7.28 -7.23
C ASP A 56 10.61 -7.61 -8.66
N ASP A 57 9.86 -7.18 -9.66
CA ASP A 57 10.18 -7.36 -11.08
C ASP A 57 11.54 -6.72 -11.45
N ALA A 58 11.82 -5.52 -10.95
CA ALA A 58 13.08 -4.81 -11.22
C ALA A 58 14.28 -5.51 -10.56
N VAL A 59 14.13 -5.95 -9.31
CA VAL A 59 15.18 -6.67 -8.59
C VAL A 59 15.47 -8.03 -9.21
N ILE A 60 14.43 -8.77 -9.65
CA ILE A 60 14.60 -10.03 -10.37
C ILE A 60 15.30 -9.79 -11.72
N SER A 61 14.86 -8.78 -12.49
CA SER A 61 15.46 -8.47 -13.79
C SER A 61 16.94 -8.08 -13.70
N ASP A 62 17.34 -7.36 -12.65
CA ASP A 62 18.74 -7.02 -12.39
C ASP A 62 19.56 -8.24 -11.91
N GLY A 63 18.91 -9.22 -11.29
CA GLY A 63 19.52 -10.45 -10.77
C GLY A 63 19.63 -11.60 -11.78
N GLU A 64 18.91 -11.57 -12.90
CA GLU A 64 18.95 -12.59 -13.96
C GLU A 64 20.05 -12.35 -15.02
N MET A 65 21.00 -11.46 -14.76
CA MET A 65 22.24 -11.36 -15.53
C MET A 65 23.31 -12.35 -15.03
N GLU A 66 23.02 -13.65 -15.09
CA GLU A 66 24.02 -14.73 -15.01
C GLU A 66 23.94 -15.67 -16.23
#